data_AF-A0A1Y7VM65-F1
#
_entry.id   AF-A0A1Y7VM65-F1
#
_cell.length_a   1.000
_cell.length_b   1.000
_cell.length_c   1.000
_cell.angle_alpha   90.00
_cell.angle_beta   90.00
_cell.angle_gamma   90.00
#
_symmetry.space_group_name_H-M   'P 1'
#
loop_
_entity.id
_entity.type
_entity.pdbx_description
1 polymer ?
#
loop_
_entity_poly.entity_id
_entity_poly.type
_entity_poly.pdbx_seq_one_letter_code
_entity_poly.pdbx_strand_id
1 'polypeptide(L)'
;MAQEFVNCKIQSGKVVVFIKPTCPYCRKTQEILSQLPFKQGLLEFVDITATNNTSAIQDYLQQLTGARTVPRVFIGRVHADTAV
;
A
#
# COMPACT_ATOMS: atom_id res chain seq x y z
N MET A 1 -13.39 -8.06 3.81
CA MET A 1 -13.73 -7.24 2.61
C MET A 1 -12.49 -6.47 2.10
N ALA A 2 -12.50 -5.83 0.91
CA ALA A 2 -11.33 -5.12 0.36
C ALA A 2 -10.81 -3.99 1.29
N GLN A 3 -11.73 -3.28 1.94
CA GLN A 3 -11.43 -2.23 2.92
C GLN A 3 -10.65 -2.79 4.12
N GLU A 4 -11.18 -3.86 4.70
CA GLU A 4 -10.57 -4.56 5.83
C GLU A 4 -9.18 -5.11 5.48
N PHE A 5 -9.01 -5.67 4.27
CA PHE A 5 -7.71 -6.12 3.78
C PHE A 5 -6.68 -4.99 3.70
N VAL A 6 -7.06 -3.82 3.18
CA VAL A 6 -6.15 -2.67 3.10
C VAL A 6 -5.86 -2.11 4.49
N ASN A 7 -6.88 -1.95 5.32
CA ASN A 7 -6.76 -1.34 6.64
C ASN A 7 -6.00 -2.22 7.65
N CYS A 8 -6.11 -3.55 7.57
CA CYS A 8 -5.37 -4.43 8.47
C CYS A 8 -3.86 -4.41 8.21
N LYS A 9 -3.46 -4.07 6.98
CA LYS A 9 -2.06 -3.90 6.57
C LYS A 9 -1.49 -2.57 7.02
N ILE A 10 -2.25 -1.47 6.89
CA ILE A 10 -1.80 -0.13 7.28
C ILE A 10 -1.71 -0.04 8.81
N GLN A 11 -0.48 -0.06 9.33
CA GLN A 11 -0.20 -0.05 10.77
C GLN A 11 0.69 1.12 11.15
N SER A 12 0.53 1.63 12.38
CA SER A 12 1.39 2.69 12.91
C SER A 12 2.84 2.23 12.95
N GLY A 13 3.77 3.11 12.58
CA GLY A 13 5.20 2.83 12.55
C GLY A 13 5.68 1.94 11.39
N LYS A 14 4.82 1.53 10.46
CA LYS A 14 5.20 0.74 9.27
C LYS A 14 5.05 1.52 7.97
N VAL A 15 5.88 1.18 7.00
CA VAL A 15 5.74 1.55 5.60
C VAL A 15 5.14 0.38 4.85
N VAL A 16 3.96 0.58 4.27
CA VAL A 16 3.22 -0.45 3.53
C VAL A 16 3.05 0.01 2.10
N VAL A 17 3.43 -0.86 1.16
CA VAL A 17 3.39 -0.53 -0.27
C VAL A 17 2.54 -1.54 -1.01
N PHE A 18 1.39 -1.10 -1.50
CA PHE A 18 0.54 -1.93 -2.36
C PHE A 18 1.09 -1.93 -3.78
N ILE A 19 1.33 -3.12 -4.32
CA ILE A 19 2.01 -3.34 -5.60
C ILE A 19 1.27 -4.36 -6.47
N LYS A 20 1.63 -4.38 -7.76
CA LYS A 20 1.37 -5.51 -8.66
C LYS A 20 2.72 -6.04 -9.17
N PRO A 21 2.98 -7.36 -9.16
CA PRO A 21 4.28 -7.94 -9.55
C PRO A 21 4.73 -7.55 -10.96
N THR A 22 3.78 -7.39 -11.88
CA THR A 22 4.05 -7.05 -13.28
C THR A 22 4.24 -5.55 -13.54
N CYS A 23 4.04 -4.69 -12.54
CA CYS A 23 4.14 -3.24 -12.70
C CYS A 23 5.59 -2.76 -12.62
N PRO A 24 6.14 -2.13 -13.68
CA PRO A 24 7.53 -1.66 -13.67
C PRO A 24 7.78 -0.55 -12.63
N TYR A 25 6.77 0.28 -12.34
CA TYR A 25 6.88 1.33 -11.32
C TYR A 25 6.89 0.75 -9.89
N CYS A 26 6.21 -0.38 -9.67
CA CYS A 26 6.28 -1.09 -8.40
C CYS A 26 7.68 -1.65 -8.16
N ARG A 27 8.33 -2.24 -9.18
CA ARG A 27 9.72 -2.71 -9.07
C ARG A 27 10.69 -1.59 -8.70
N LYS A 28 10.62 -0.45 -9.39
CA LYS A 28 11.44 0.73 -9.05
C LYS A 28 11.22 1.20 -7.61
N THR A 29 9.97 1.21 -7.16
CA THR A 29 9.63 1.59 -5.78
C THR A 29 10.17 0.60 -4.76
N GLN A 30 10.09 -0.70 -5.06
CA GLN A 30 10.70 -1.76 -4.25
C GLN A 30 12.21 -1.59 -4.15
N GLU A 31 12.89 -1.35 -5.27
CA GLU A 31 14.34 -1.14 -5.31
C GLU A 31 14.77 0.08 -4.48
N ILE A 32 14.06 1.20 -4.60
CA ILE A 32 14.37 2.44 -3.85
C ILE A 32 14.13 2.22 -2.35
N LEU A 33 12.98 1.68 -1.96
CA LEU A 33 12.64 1.52 -0.54
C LEU A 33 13.49 0.44 0.14
N SER A 34 13.90 -0.61 -0.60
CA SER A 34 14.78 -1.65 -0.05
C SER A 34 16.20 -1.15 0.26
N GLN A 35 16.61 -0.01 -0.30
CA GLN A 35 17.92 0.61 -0.02
C GLN A 35 17.91 1.47 1.25
N LEU A 36 16.73 1.81 1.78
CA LEU A 36 16.62 2.64 2.97
C LEU A 36 16.80 1.79 4.25
N PRO A 37 17.36 2.37 5.33
CA PRO A 37 17.66 1.64 6.57
C PRO A 37 16.41 1.42 7.43
N PHE A 38 15.42 0.69 6.91
CA PHE A 38 14.25 0.27 7.67
C PHE A 38 14.64 -0.79 8.71
N LYS A 39 14.12 -0.66 9.93
CA LYS A 39 14.21 -1.77 10.89
C LYS A 39 13.44 -2.98 10.35
N GLN A 40 13.88 -4.18 10.72
CA GLN A 40 13.25 -5.42 10.28
C GLN A 40 11.74 -5.40 10.55
N GLY A 41 10.95 -5.73 9.52
CA GLY A 41 9.48 -5.79 9.62
C GLY A 41 8.76 -4.44 9.57
N LEU A 42 9.47 -3.32 9.37
CA LEU A 42 8.85 -2.00 9.19
C LEU A 42 8.50 -1.67 7.74
N LEU A 43 9.07 -2.38 6.76
CA LEU A 43 8.72 -2.23 5.34
C LEU A 43 7.99 -3.50 4.87
N GLU A 44 6.78 -3.33 4.34
CA GLU A 44 5.96 -4.42 3.81
C GLU A 44 5.49 -4.10 2.38
N PHE A 45 5.67 -5.06 1.46
CA PHE A 45 5.13 -5.00 0.11
C PHE A 45 3.93 -5.94 -0.01
N VAL A 46 2.77 -5.40 -0.39
CA VAL A 46 1.51 -6.14 -0.46
C VAL A 46 1.12 -6.31 -1.91
N ASP A 47 1.12 -7.55 -2.40
CA ASP A 47 0.60 -7.90 -3.72
C ASP A 47 -0.92 -7.95 -3.71
N ILE A 48 -1.55 -7.02 -4.43
CA ILE A 48 -3.02 -6.95 -4.52
C ILE A 48 -3.62 -7.95 -5.52
N THR A 49 -2.79 -8.58 -6.35
CA THR A 49 -3.18 -9.62 -7.33
C THR A 49 -3.27 -11.01 -6.73
N ALA A 50 -2.63 -11.24 -5.57
CA ALA A 50 -2.77 -12.49 -4.81
C ALA A 50 -4.19 -12.70 -4.24
N THR A 51 -5.06 -11.69 -4.35
CA THR A 51 -6.47 -11.77 -3.94
C THR A 51 -7.36 -11.78 -5.18
N ASN A 52 -8.47 -12.53 -5.15
CA ASN A 52 -9.51 -12.48 -6.20
C ASN A 52 -10.30 -11.14 -6.20
N ASN A 53 -9.86 -10.13 -5.44
CA ASN A 53 -10.57 -8.88 -5.19
C ASN A 53 -9.77 -7.63 -5.63
N THR A 54 -8.80 -7.79 -6.55
CA THR A 54 -7.91 -6.70 -6.98
C THR A 54 -8.64 -5.42 -7.37
N SER A 55 -9.74 -5.49 -8.13
CA SER A 55 -10.49 -4.29 -8.54
C SER A 55 -11.02 -3.54 -7.32
N ALA A 56 -11.70 -4.24 -6.41
CA ALA A 56 -12.27 -3.63 -5.21
C ALA A 56 -11.18 -3.03 -4.29
N ILE A 57 -10.00 -3.64 -4.23
CA ILE A 57 -8.85 -3.06 -3.52
C ILE A 57 -8.40 -1.78 -4.19
N GLN A 58 -8.27 -1.75 -5.52
CA GLN A 58 -7.86 -0.55 -6.24
C GLN A 58 -8.89 0.59 -6.11
N ASP A 59 -10.18 0.26 -6.12
CA ASP A 59 -11.26 1.22 -5.94
C ASP A 59 -11.22 1.81 -4.52
N TYR A 60 -10.92 1.00 -3.51
CA TYR A 60 -10.72 1.51 -2.14
C TYR A 60 -9.44 2.34 -1.99
N LEU A 61 -8.34 1.94 -2.63
CA LEU A 61 -7.11 2.75 -2.68
C LEU A 61 -7.35 4.12 -3.34
N GLN A 62 -8.24 4.19 -4.34
CA GLN A 62 -8.66 5.46 -4.93
C GLN A 62 -9.42 6.32 -3.93
N GLN A 63 -10.33 5.74 -3.15
CA GLN A 63 -11.04 6.47 -2.09
C GLN A 63 -10.07 7.02 -1.03
N LEU A 64 -9.06 6.23 -0.64
CA LEU A 64 -8.09 6.63 0.39
C LEU A 64 -7.02 7.62 -0.08
N THR A 65 -6.59 7.53 -1.34
CA THR A 65 -5.38 8.24 -1.82
C THR A 65 -5.63 9.14 -3.03
N GLY A 66 -6.86 9.18 -3.53
CA GLY A 66 -7.24 9.91 -4.74
C GLY A 66 -6.91 9.20 -6.06
N ALA A 67 -6.25 8.03 -6.03
CA ALA A 67 -5.89 7.33 -7.27
C ALA A 67 -5.94 5.79 -7.15
N ARG A 68 -6.36 5.16 -8.25
CA ARG A 68 -6.57 3.71 -8.40
C ARG A 68 -5.29 2.91 -8.72
N THR A 69 -4.24 3.61 -9.15
CA THR A 69 -3.02 3.00 -9.70
C THR A 69 -2.06 2.52 -8.62
N VAL A 70 -1.29 1.48 -8.88
CA VAL A 70 -0.14 1.10 -8.04
C VAL A 70 1.16 1.67 -8.63
N PRO A 71 2.22 1.91 -7.83
CA PRO A 71 2.32 1.66 -6.38
C PRO A 71 1.52 2.66 -5.54
N ARG A 72 1.03 2.22 -4.37
CA ARG A 72 0.49 3.09 -3.30
C ARG A 72 1.29 2.88 -2.02
N VAL A 73 1.92 3.93 -1.52
CA VAL A 73 2.79 3.89 -0.34
C VAL A 73 2.06 4.54 0.84
N PHE A 74 2.01 3.85 1.97
CA PHE A 74 1.48 4.33 3.24
C PHE A 74 2.62 4.35 4.25
N ILE A 75 2.76 5.45 4.99
CA ILE A 75 3.78 5.62 6.03
C ILE A 75 3.06 5.87 7.35
N GLY A 76 3.08 4.87 8.23
CA GLY A 76 2.32 4.87 9.48
C GLY A 76 0.81 4.78 9.26
N ARG A 77 0.04 5.20 10.26
CA ARG A 77 -1.42 5.32 10.14
C ARG A 77 -1.75 6.61 9.40
N VAL A 78 -2.51 6.51 8.32
CA VAL A 78 -3.27 7.67 7.83
C VAL A 78 -4.42 7.85 8.82
N HIS A 79 -4.35 8.88 9.66
CA HIS A 79 -5.53 9.31 10.42
C HIS A 79 -6.55 9.81 9.40
N ALA A 80 -7.71 9.16 9.32
CA ALA A 80 -8.88 9.64 8.62
C ALA A 80 -9.62 10.72 9.45
N ASP A 81 -8.88 11.68 10.03
CA ASP A 81 -9.41 12.82 10.80
C ASP A 81 -8.89 14.14 10.23
N THR A 82 -8.98 14.30 8.91
CA THR A 82 -8.90 15.65 8.33
C THR A 82 -9.99 15.78 7.28
N ALA A 83 -11.24 15.77 7.76
CA ALA A 83 -12.21 16.71 7.24
C ALA A 83 -11.82 18.10 7.78
N VAL A 84 -11.27 18.93 6.91
CA VAL A 84 -11.41 20.39 6.96
C VAL A 84 -12.02 20.80 5.64
#